data_AF-A0A645E959-F1
#
_entry.id   AF-A0A645E959-F1
#
_cell.length_a   1.000
_cell.length_b   1.000
_cell.length_c   1.000
_cell.angle_alpha   90.00
_cell.angle_beta   90.00
_cell.angle_gamma   90.00
#
_symmetry.space_group_name_H-M   'P 1'
#
loop_
_entity.id
_entity.type
_entity.pdbx_description
1 polymer ?
#
loop_
_entity_poly.entity_id
_entity_poly.type
_entity_poly.pdbx_seq_one_letter_code
_entity_poly.pdbx_strand_id
1 'polypeptide(L)' 'MKKTLKIISIISLIIFAILWILGKFINIDAFNTTEIGNIFVIIYLLASLKYYQLDSREKDAIIKELKEKLGK' A
#
# COMPACT_ATOMS: atom_id res chain seq x y z
N MET A 1 7.11 11.38 2.87
CA MET A 1 5.69 11.07 2.55
C MET A 1 5.54 9.91 1.59
N LYS A 2 6.02 9.99 0.33
CA LYS A 2 5.92 8.87 -0.64
C LYS A 2 6.60 7.57 -0.17
N LYS A 3 7.84 7.65 0.32
CA LYS A 3 8.56 6.49 0.91
C LYS A 3 7.80 5.89 2.12
N THR A 4 7.21 6.75 2.96
CA THR A 4 6.42 6.36 4.12
C THR A 4 5.17 5.57 3.72
N LEU A 5 4.42 6.02 2.71
CA LEU A 5 3.24 5.30 2.19
C LEU A 5 3.63 3.92 1.63
N LYS A 6 4.76 3.84 0.93
CA LYS A 6 5.29 2.56 0.43
C LYS A 6 5.60 1.60 1.58
N ILE A 7 6.26 2.08 2.63
CA ILE A 7 6.60 1.29 3.81
C ILE A 7 5.35 0.80 4.54
N ILE A 8 4.37 1.68 4.80
CA ILE A 8 3.11 1.34 5.46
C ILE A 8 2.35 0.27 4.66
N SER A 9 2.33 0.41 3.33
CA SER A 9 1.72 -0.57 2.44
C SER A 9 2.39 -1.94 2.58
N ILE A 10 3.72 -2.00 2.52
CA ILE A 10 4.46 -3.27 2.65
C ILE A 10 4.22 -3.91 4.01
N ILE A 11 4.32 -3.13 5.11
CA ILE A 11 4.09 -3.64 6.46
C ILE A 11 2.66 -4.17 6.62
N SER A 12 1.66 -3.47 6.10
CA SER A 12 0.26 -3.90 6.17
C SER A 12 0.02 -5.22 5.44
N LEU A 13 0.64 -5.39 4.26
CA LEU A 13 0.56 -6.64 3.51
C LEU A 13 1.22 -7.81 4.26
N ILE A 14 2.39 -7.57 4.87
CA ILE A 14 3.10 -8.59 5.66
C ILE A 14 2.28 -9.01 6.88
N ILE A 15 1.73 -8.05 7.62
CA ILE A 15 0.89 -8.34 8.80
C ILE A 15 -0.36 -9.11 8.39
N PHE A 16 -1.01 -8.73 7.30
CA PHE A 16 -2.14 -9.47 6.76
C PHE A 16 -1.77 -10.92 6.43
N ALA A 17 -0.66 -11.15 5.74
CA ALA A 17 -0.21 -12.49 5.38
C ALA A 17 0.06 -13.35 6.62
N ILE A 18 0.70 -12.77 7.64
CA ILE A 18 0.95 -13.43 8.92
C ILE A 18 -0.38 -13.81 9.61
N LEU A 19 -1.30 -12.86 9.74
CA LEU A 19 -2.62 -13.09 10.35
C LEU A 19 -3.43 -14.16 9.62
N TRP A 20 -3.39 -14.16 8.30
CA TRP A 20 -4.09 -15.13 7.46
C TRP A 20 -3.54 -16.55 7.65
N ILE A 21 -2.21 -16.69 7.72
CA ILE A 21 -1.55 -17.97 8.01
C ILE A 21 -1.93 -18.43 9.42
N LEU A 22 -1.77 -17.59 10.43
CA LEU A 22 -2.10 -17.90 11.82
C LEU A 22 -3.55 -18.36 12.01
N GLY A 23 -4.50 -17.68 11.35
CA GLY A 23 -5.92 -18.04 11.40
C GLY A 23 -6.25 -19.42 10.78
N LYS A 24 -5.36 -19.99 9.96
CA LYS A 24 -5.54 -21.37 9.44
C LYS A 24 -5.01 -22.46 10.36
N PHE A 25 -4.01 -22.15 11.18
CA PHE A 25 -3.33 -23.15 12.02
C PHE A 25 -3.76 -23.10 13.48
N ILE A 26 -4.31 -21.97 13.93
CA ILE A 26 -4.71 -21.77 15.32
C ILE A 26 -6.17 -21.33 15.33
N ASN A 27 -7.06 -22.15 15.90
CA ASN A 27 -8.41 -21.73 16.30
C ASN A 27 -8.28 -20.76 17.47
N ILE A 28 -7.97 -19.50 17.16
CA ILE A 28 -7.98 -18.42 18.14
C ILE A 28 -9.44 -17.94 18.21
N ASP A 29 -10.29 -18.72 18.86
CA ASP A 29 -11.72 -18.41 19.04
C ASP A 29 -11.95 -17.07 19.78
N ALA A 30 -10.91 -16.54 20.44
CA ALA A 30 -10.93 -15.25 21.13
C ALA A 30 -10.61 -14.03 20.26
N PHE A 31 -10.09 -14.20 19.03
CA PHE A 31 -9.76 -13.07 18.14
C PHE A 31 -10.34 -13.29 16.75
N ASN A 32 -11.18 -12.35 16.30
CA ASN A 32 -11.69 -12.34 14.94
C ASN A 32 -10.59 -11.90 13.95
N THR A 33 -9.65 -12.80 13.68
CA THR A 33 -8.45 -12.60 12.83
C THR A 33 -8.81 -12.15 11.41
N THR A 34 -10.01 -12.50 10.94
CA THR A 34 -10.55 -12.12 9.63
C THR A 34 -10.86 -10.62 9.57
N GLU A 35 -11.52 -10.06 10.58
CA GLU A 35 -11.85 -8.63 10.63
C GLU A 35 -10.59 -7.76 10.71
N ILE A 36 -9.64 -8.14 11.57
CA ILE A 36 -8.36 -7.45 11.71
C ILE A 36 -7.57 -7.53 10.40
N GLY A 37 -7.54 -8.71 9.77
CA GLY A 37 -6.91 -8.89 8.46
C GLY A 37 -7.50 -7.97 7.39
N ASN A 38 -8.83 -7.86 7.33
CA ASN A 38 -9.51 -6.99 6.38
C ASN A 38 -9.14 -5.52 6.56
N ILE A 39 -8.97 -5.05 7.80
CA ILE A 39 -8.51 -3.68 8.08
C ILE A 39 -7.10 -3.45 7.48
N PHE A 40 -6.17 -4.39 7.66
CA PHE A 40 -4.83 -4.28 7.09
C PHE A 40 -4.84 -4.29 5.55
N VAL A 41 -5.74 -5.06 4.92
CA VAL A 41 -5.94 -5.01 3.47
C VAL A 41 -6.43 -3.63 3.03
N ILE A 42 -7.40 -3.04 3.73
CA ILE A 42 -7.89 -1.69 3.42
C ILE A 42 -6.76 -0.66 3.55
N ILE A 43 -5.97 -0.73 4.62
CA ILE A 43 -4.81 0.16 4.82
C ILE A 43 -3.80 0.00 3.68
N TYR A 44 -3.50 -1.24 3.28
CA TYR A 44 -2.63 -1.54 2.13
C TYR A 44 -3.15 -0.87 0.85
N LEU A 45 -4.44 -1.05 0.53
CA LEU A 45 -5.05 -0.50 -0.68
C LEU A 45 -5.00 1.04 -0.69
N LEU A 46 -5.37 1.68 0.41
CA LEU A 46 -5.35 3.14 0.52
C LEU A 46 -3.94 3.71 0.45
N ALA A 47 -2.97 3.09 1.14
CA ALA A 47 -1.58 3.51 1.12
C ALA A 47 -0.96 3.35 -0.27
N SER A 48 -1.21 2.21 -0.93
CA SER A 48 -0.79 1.93 -2.31
C SER A 48 -1.38 2.95 -3.29
N LEU A 49 -2.70 3.18 -3.24
CA LEU A 49 -3.37 4.13 -4.14
C LEU A 49 -2.73 5.52 -4.02
N LYS A 50 -2.56 6.01 -2.79
CA LYS A 50 -1.98 7.33 -2.55
C LYS A 50 -0.51 7.41 -3.00
N TYR A 51 0.26 6.33 -2.83
CA TYR A 51 1.62 6.23 -3.34
C TYR A 51 1.67 6.34 -4.87
N TYR A 52 0.85 5.56 -5.59
CA TYR A 52 0.85 5.55 -7.05
C TYR A 52 0.31 6.86 -7.65
N GLN A 53 -0.67 7.50 -7.01
CA GLN A 53 -1.13 8.84 -7.42
C GLN A 53 -0.04 9.92 -7.28
N LEU A 54 0.82 9.81 -6.26
CA LEU A 54 1.98 10.71 -6.12
C LEU A 54 3.04 10.40 -7.18
N ASP A 55 3.35 9.11 -7.38
CA ASP A 55 4.33 8.67 -8.37
C ASP A 55 3.96 9.08 -9.80
N SER A 56 2.69 8.93 -10.20
CA SER A 56 2.20 9.37 -11.51
C SER A 56 2.38 10.86 -11.69
N ARG A 57 1.95 11.68 -10.72
CA ARG A 57 2.05 13.15 -10.81
C ARG A 57 3.49 13.64 -10.90
N GLU A 58 4.41 13.02 -10.15
CA GLU A 58 5.84 13.34 -10.25
C GLU A 58 6.39 13.00 -11.65
N LYS A 59 6.02 11.83 -12.21
CA LYS A 59 6.42 11.44 -13.57
C LYS A 59 5.83 12.36 -14.64
N ASP A 60 4.58 12.76 -14.51
CA ASP A 60 3.91 13.68 -15.43
C ASP A 60 4.58 15.06 -15.43
N ALA A 61 4.97 15.56 -14.25
CA ALA A 61 5.73 16.81 -14.14
C ALA A 61 7.10 16.71 -14.83
N ILE A 62 7.81 15.60 -14.64
CA ILE A 62 9.10 15.35 -15.32
C ILE A 62 8.90 15.29 -16.84
N ILE A 63 7.86 14.60 -17.32
CA ILE A 63 7.54 14.54 -18.75
C ILE A 63 7.27 15.93 -19.31
N LYS A 64 6.49 16.75 -18.59
CA LYS A 64 6.21 18.13 -18.99
C LYS A 64 7.48 18.97 -19.09
N GLU A 65 8.34 18.92 -18.07
CA GLU A 65 9.63 19.62 -18.06
C GLU A 65 10.53 19.18 -19.23
N LEU A 66 10.59 17.87 -19.51
CA LEU A 66 11.36 17.34 -20.63
C LEU A 66 10.80 17.78 -21.99
N LYS A 67 9.48 17.86 -22.14
CA LYS A 67 8.84 18.38 -23.36
C LYS A 67 9.18 19.86 -23.58
N GLU A 68 9.08 20.66 -22.53
CA GLU A 68 9.46 22.09 -22.57
C GLU A 68 10.94 22.27 -22.95
N LYS A 69 11.84 21.46 -22.38
CA LYS A 69 13.27 21.45 -22.74
C LYS A 69 13.54 21.02 -24.18
N LEU A 70 12.67 20.19 -24.76
CA LEU A 70 12.73 19.75 -26.15
C LEU A 70 12.01 20.73 -27.11
N GLY A 71 11.46 21.83 -26.61
CA GLY A 71 10.71 22.81 -27.40
C GLY A 71 9.41 22.27 -27.99
N LYS A 72 8.81 21.25 -27.34
CA LYS A 72 7.54 20.62 -27.73
C LYS A 72 6.41 20.96 -26.76
#